data_AF-A0A7C1PDH5-F1
#
_entry.id   AF-A0A7C1PDH5-F1
#
_cell.length_a   1.000
_cell.length_b   1.000
_cell.length_c   1.000
_cell.angle_alpha   90.00
_cell.angle_beta   90.00
_cell.angle_gamma   90.00
#
_symmetry.space_group_name_H-M   'P 1'
#
loop_
_entity.id
_entity.type
_entity.pdbx_description
1 polymer ?
#
loop_
_entity_poly.entity_id
_entity_poly.type
_entity_poly.pdbx_seq_one_letter_code
_entity_poly.pdbx_strand_id
1 'polypeptide(L)'
;MMEGTSLIALGVVVLSAVLILRGWDVRLVLLSAALLLGAVTGEWPRIIRTFLTTLANEKFVVPICSAMGFAYVLRHTGCDQHLVRLLLRPLRPVRALL
;
A
#
# COMPACT_ATOMS: atom_id res chain seq x y z
N MET A 1 -26.77 -20.81 7.64
CA MET A 1 -25.29 -20.76 7.55
C MET A 1 -24.75 -19.48 6.88
N MET A 2 -25.57 -18.44 6.62
CA MET A 2 -25.14 -17.19 5.96
C MET A 2 -24.83 -16.01 6.90
N GLU A 3 -25.25 -16.06 8.17
CA GLU A 3 -25.04 -14.94 9.11
C GLU A 3 -23.64 -14.91 9.75
N GLY A 4 -23.03 -16.08 10.01
CA GLY A 4 -21.73 -16.16 10.70
C GLY A 4 -20.56 -15.59 9.91
N THR A 5 -20.51 -15.82 8.61
CA THR A 5 -19.38 -15.39 7.74
C THR A 5 -19.33 -13.87 7.58
N SER A 6 -20.50 -13.21 7.58
CA SER A 6 -20.63 -11.76 7.45
C SER A 6 -20.09 -11.01 8.66
N LEU A 7 -20.36 -11.50 9.87
CA LEU A 7 -19.79 -10.94 11.10
C LEU A 7 -18.27 -11.13 11.17
N ILE A 8 -17.77 -12.30 10.75
CA ILE A 8 -16.33 -12.57 10.73
C ILE A 8 -15.64 -11.64 9.72
N ALA A 9 -16.21 -11.47 8.52
CA ALA A 9 -15.69 -10.55 7.52
C ALA A 9 -15.67 -9.10 8.02
N LEU A 10 -16.74 -8.64 8.67
CA LEU A 10 -16.80 -7.31 9.28
C LEU A 10 -15.73 -7.14 10.36
N GLY A 11 -15.55 -8.14 11.22
CA GLY A 11 -14.52 -8.16 12.26
C GLY A 11 -13.11 -8.06 11.69
N VAL A 12 -12.81 -8.81 10.62
CA VAL A 12 -11.50 -8.74 9.94
C VAL A 12 -11.26 -7.36 9.34
N VAL A 13 -12.26 -6.74 8.69
CA VAL A 13 -12.12 -5.39 8.11
C VAL A 13 -11.85 -4.35 9.20
N VAL A 14 -12.62 -4.37 10.30
CA VAL A 14 -12.44 -3.43 11.41
C VAL A 14 -11.07 -3.63 12.07
N LEU A 15 -10.66 -4.88 12.31
CA LEU A 15 -9.35 -5.19 12.88
C LEU A 15 -8.21 -4.70 11.98
N SER A 16 -8.35 -4.87 10.66
CA SER A 16 -7.37 -4.41 9.67
C SER A 16 -7.24 -2.89 9.70
N ALA A 17 -8.36 -2.17 9.74
CA ALA A 17 -8.37 -0.71 9.82
C ALA A 17 -7.71 -0.20 11.12
N VAL A 18 -7.98 -0.86 12.25
CA VAL A 18 -7.35 -0.52 13.54
C VAL A 18 -5.84 -0.78 13.51
N LEU A 19 -5.39 -1.89 12.92
CA LEU A 19 -3.96 -2.20 12.80
C LEU A 19 -3.22 -1.18 11.93
N ILE A 20 -3.85 -0.73 10.84
CA ILE A 20 -3.30 0.34 9.97
C ILE A 20 -3.14 1.64 10.77
N LEU A 21 -4.15 2.02 11.56
CA LEU A 21 -4.08 3.21 12.42
C LEU A 21 -3.03 3.08 13.52
N ARG A 22 -2.71 1.85 13.95
CA ARG A 22 -1.70 1.55 14.97
C ARG A 22 -0.26 1.61 14.44
N GLY A 23 -0.06 2.05 13.19
CA GLY A 23 1.27 2.25 12.60
C GLY A 23 1.94 0.97 12.12
N TRP A 24 1.19 -0.12 11.94
CA TRP A 24 1.72 -1.33 11.34
C TRP A 24 1.85 -1.15 9.82
N ASP A 25 2.81 -1.85 9.20
CA ASP A 25 3.01 -1.81 7.76
C ASP A 25 1.73 -2.18 7.02
N VAL A 26 1.10 -1.19 6.39
CA VAL A 26 -0.20 -1.30 5.71
C VAL A 26 -0.20 -2.46 4.71
N ARG A 27 0.92 -2.66 4.00
CA ARG A 27 1.10 -3.76 3.05
C ARG A 27 0.98 -5.13 3.70
N LEU A 28 1.61 -5.33 4.86
CA LEU A 28 1.57 -6.60 5.59
C LEU A 28 0.19 -6.84 6.19
N VAL A 29 -0.45 -5.80 6.71
CA VAL A 29 -1.81 -5.89 7.28
C VAL A 29 -2.84 -6.28 6.21
N LEU A 30 -2.79 -5.64 5.04
CA LEU A 30 -3.70 -5.97 3.93
C LEU A 30 -3.47 -7.39 3.40
N LEU A 31 -2.20 -7.83 3.32
CA LEU A 31 -1.85 -9.18 2.89
C LEU A 31 -2.38 -10.23 3.88
N SER A 32 -2.17 -10.03 5.18
CA SER A 32 -2.65 -10.95 6.22
C SER A 32 -4.17 -11.00 6.29
N ALA A 33 -4.85 -9.85 6.12
CA ALA A 33 -6.31 -9.79 6.06
C ALA A 33 -6.87 -10.60 4.87
N ALA A 34 -6.27 -10.47 3.67
CA ALA A 34 -6.67 -11.23 2.50
C ALA A 34 -6.46 -12.75 2.70
N LEU A 35 -5.34 -13.14 3.32
CA LEU A 35 -5.07 -14.53 3.68
C LEU A 35 -6.07 -15.08 4.70
N LEU A 36 -6.40 -14.30 5.74
CA LEU A 36 -7.38 -14.69 6.75
C LEU A 36 -8.78 -14.88 6.16
N LEU A 37 -9.22 -13.97 5.28
CA LEU A 37 -10.50 -14.13 4.57
C LEU A 37 -10.50 -15.37 3.66
N GLY A 38 -9.36 -15.71 3.07
CA GLY A 38 -9.21 -16.95 2.30
C GLY A 38 -9.23 -18.22 3.13
N ALA A 39 -8.65 -18.19 4.32
CA ALA A 39 -8.74 -19.29 5.26
C ALA A 39 -10.18 -19.53 5.73
N VAL A 40 -10.94 -18.47 6.00
CA VAL A 40 -12.34 -18.55 6.44
C VAL A 40 -13.27 -19.06 5.33
N THR A 41 -12.98 -18.74 4.07
CA THR A 41 -13.82 -19.15 2.93
C THR A 41 -13.46 -20.52 2.34
N GLY A 42 -12.33 -21.12 2.74
CA GLY A 42 -11.86 -22.42 2.21
C GLY A 42 -11.27 -22.38 0.79
N GLU A 43 -11.30 -21.23 0.14
CA GLU A 43 -10.91 -21.02 -1.27
C GLU A 43 -9.51 -20.38 -1.39
N TRP A 44 -8.55 -20.91 -0.62
CA TRP A 44 -7.14 -20.50 -0.65
C TRP A 44 -6.53 -20.31 -2.07
N PRO A 45 -6.65 -21.28 -3.00
CA PRO A 45 -6.04 -21.14 -4.33
C PRO A 45 -6.66 -20.01 -5.16
N ARG A 46 -7.94 -19.67 -4.93
CA ARG A 46 -8.62 -18.60 -5.67
C ARG A 46 -8.07 -17.23 -5.30
N ILE A 47 -7.88 -16.97 -4.02
CA ILE A 47 -7.38 -15.68 -3.52
C ILE A 47 -5.92 -15.48 -3.91
N ILE A 48 -5.09 -16.52 -3.77
CA ILE A 48 -3.69 -16.47 -4.21
C ILE A 48 -3.62 -16.18 -5.72
N ARG A 49 -4.44 -16.85 -6.54
CA ARG A 49 -4.50 -16.59 -7.99
C ARG A 49 -4.93 -15.16 -8.28
N THR A 50 -6.00 -14.66 -7.66
CA THR A 50 -6.46 -13.27 -7.86
C THR A 50 -5.39 -12.26 -7.48
N PHE A 51 -4.68 -12.50 -6.38
CA PHE A 51 -3.58 -11.64 -5.93
C PHE A 51 -2.42 -11.64 -6.94
N LEU A 52 -1.96 -12.82 -7.37
CA LEU A 52 -0.92 -12.97 -8.38
C LEU A 52 -1.32 -12.33 -9.71
N THR A 53 -2.58 -12.49 -10.13
CA THR A 53 -3.07 -11.91 -11.38
C THR A 53 -3.08 -10.39 -11.26
N THR A 54 -3.52 -9.85 -10.13
CA THR A 54 -3.51 -8.40 -9.86
C THR A 54 -2.10 -7.84 -9.84
N LEU A 55 -1.16 -8.54 -9.21
CA LEU A 55 0.24 -8.11 -9.16
C LEU A 55 0.96 -8.26 -10.49
N ALA A 56 0.65 -9.28 -11.29
CA ALA A 56 1.27 -9.53 -12.59
C ALA A 56 0.58 -8.80 -13.75
N ASN A 57 -0.57 -8.18 -13.50
CA ASN A 57 -1.26 -7.35 -14.48
C ASN A 57 -0.34 -6.20 -14.89
N GLU A 58 -0.12 -6.10 -16.20
CA GLU A 58 0.67 -5.07 -16.87
C GLU A 58 0.28 -3.64 -16.45
N LYS A 59 -0.99 -3.41 -16.15
CA LYS A 59 -1.52 -2.14 -15.62
C LYS A 59 -0.92 -1.71 -14.28
N PHE A 60 -0.41 -2.64 -13.48
CA PHE A 60 0.20 -2.37 -12.18
C PHE A 60 1.72 -2.54 -12.23
N VAL A 61 2.23 -3.61 -12.84
CA VAL A 61 3.69 -3.91 -12.86
C VAL A 61 4.48 -2.79 -13.51
N VAL A 62 4.08 -2.38 -14.72
CA VAL A 62 4.81 -1.39 -15.52
C VAL A 62 4.95 -0.07 -14.78
N PRO A 63 3.87 0.59 -14.30
CA PRO A 63 4.01 1.85 -13.59
C PRO A 63 4.77 1.72 -12.26
N ILE A 64 4.61 0.62 -11.53
CA ILE A 64 5.32 0.39 -10.27
C ILE A 64 6.83 0.27 -10.51
N CYS A 65 7.25 -0.57 -11.46
CA CYS A 65 8.67 -0.75 -11.79
C CYS A 65 9.28 0.51 -12.40
N SER A 66 8.55 1.23 -13.26
CA SER A 66 9.01 2.50 -13.82
C SER A 66 9.19 3.56 -12.73
N ALA A 67 8.25 3.69 -11.79
CA ALA A 67 8.36 4.64 -10.67
C ALA A 67 9.53 4.28 -9.73
N MET A 68 9.71 3.00 -9.39
CA MET A 68 10.83 2.55 -8.55
C MET A 68 12.18 2.76 -9.24
N GLY A 69 12.28 2.46 -10.54
CA GLY A 69 13.50 2.69 -11.32
C GLY A 69 13.85 4.17 -11.44
N PHE A 70 12.86 5.03 -11.69
CA PHE A 70 13.04 6.48 -11.71
C PHE A 70 13.49 7.02 -10.36
N ALA A 71 12.86 6.58 -9.26
CA ALA A 71 13.27 6.94 -7.90
C ALA A 71 14.71 6.50 -7.58
N TYR A 72 15.12 5.31 -8.04
CA TYR A 72 16.48 4.83 -7.87
C TYR A 72 17.51 5.73 -8.57
N VAL A 73 17.25 6.13 -9.82
CA VAL A 73 18.16 7.02 -10.58
C VAL A 73 18.23 8.42 -9.96
N LEU A 74 17.09 8.98 -9.54
CA LEU A 74 17.05 10.27 -8.83
C LEU A 74 17.83 10.23 -7.52
N ARG A 75 17.72 9.12 -6.77
CA ARG A 75 18.45 8.93 -5.51
C ARG A 75 19.94 8.74 -5.75
N HIS A 76 20.32 8.04 -6.81
CA HIS A 76 21.73 7.81 -7.18
C HIS A 76 22.41 9.11 -7.64
N THR A 77 21.72 9.94 -8.42
CA THR A 77 22.22 11.25 -8.87
C THR A 77 22.11 12.34 -7.79
N GLY A 78 21.36 12.11 -6.72
CA GLY A 78 21.10 13.09 -5.65
C GLY A 78 20.21 14.26 -6.09
N CYS A 79 19.56 14.17 -7.26
CA CYS A 79 18.76 15.23 -7.84
C CYS A 79 17.49 15.50 -7.02
N ASP A 80 16.90 14.46 -6.42
CA ASP A 80 15.73 14.56 -5.53
C ASP A 80 15.97 15.57 -4.38
N GLN A 81 17.14 15.50 -3.73
CA GLN A 81 17.48 16.40 -2.63
C GLN A 81 17.74 17.86 -3.09
N HIS A 82 18.23 18.05 -4.32
CA HIS A 82 18.40 19.39 -4.89
C HIS A 82 17.05 19.99 -5.27
N LEU A 83 16.16 19.19 -5.85
CA LEU A 83 14.81 19.61 -6.20
C LEU A 83 14.01 20.02 -4.95
N VAL A 84 14.06 19.22 -3.88
CA VAL A 84 13.42 19.55 -2.60
C VAL A 84 13.96 20.86 -2.04
N ARG A 85 15.29 21.08 -2.06
CA ARG A 85 15.89 22.36 -1.63
C ARG A 85 15.44 23.54 -2.48
N LEU A 86 15.32 23.36 -3.79
CA LEU A 86 14.85 24.40 -4.71
C LEU A 86 13.38 24.75 -4.46
N LEU A 87 12.51 23.76 -4.25
CA LEU A 87 11.09 23.98 -3.94
C LEU A 87 10.86 24.58 -2.55
N LEU A 88 11.64 24.18 -1.55
CA LEU A 88 11.50 24.69 -0.18
C LEU A 88 12.06 26.11 -0.02
N ARG A 89 13.01 26.54 -0.86
CA ARG A 89 13.62 27.87 -0.81
C ARG A 89 12.61 29.03 -0.94
N PRO A 90 11.67 29.05 -1.90
CA PRO A 90 10.65 30.09 -1.99
C PRO A 90 9.55 29.99 -0.92
N LEU A 91 9.35 28.82 -0.29
CA LEU A 91 8.36 28.63 0.77
C LEU A 91 8.84 29.11 2.16
N ARG A 92 10.15 29.27 2.37
CA ARG A 92 10.72 29.77 3.64
C ARG A 92 10.19 31.14 4.09
N PRO A 93 10.11 32.19 3.24
CA PRO A 93 9.59 33.48 3.68
C PRO A 93 8.09 33.45 3.99
N VAL A 94 7.30 32.61 3.31
CA VAL A 94 5.85 32.48 3.57
C VAL A 94 5.59 31.83 4.95
N ARG A 95 6.41 30.85 5.35
CA ARG A 95 6.35 30.26 6.69
C ARG A 95 6.78 31.23 7.81
N ALA A 96 7.56 32.26 7.49
CA ALA A 96 7.89 33.31 8.46
C ALA A 96 6.77 34.36 8.59
N LEU A 97 5.82 34.39 7.65
CA LEU A 97 4.69 35.32 7.62
C LEU A 97 3.41 34.72 8.25
N LEU A 98 3.33 33.40 8.38
CA LEU A 98 2.19 32.67 8.97
C LEU A 98 2.42 32.36 10.46
#